data_AF-A0A1V6EXU4-F1
#
_entry.id   AF-A0A1V6EXU4-F1
#
_cell.length_a   1.000
_cell.length_b   1.000
_cell.length_c   1.000
_cell.angle_alpha   90.00
_cell.angle_beta   90.00
_cell.angle_gamma   90.00
#
_symmetry.space_group_name_H-M   'P 1'
#
loop_
_entity.id
_entity.type
_entity.pdbx_description
1 polymer ?
#
loop_
_entity_poly.entity_id
_entity_poly.type
_entity_poly.pdbx_seq_one_letter_code
_entity_poly.pdbx_strand_id
1 'polypeptide(L)'
;MIADMSSNFMSKPVEINKYSLIYAGAQKNIGPAGCAVVLVKKDFLATGALNLPSMLDYQLHAKNGSLYNTPPCFTIYVIGLVLKWIEDYGGLAKIEENNKAKAKYIYDAIDASDGFYRGTVVPEDRSLMNITFRLPSEELENLFVSEAKKNGMIGLKGHRDVGGCRASCYNALPLNAAYTLAEFMKNFQQQNG
;
A
#
# COMPACT_ATOMS: atom_id res chain seq x y z
N MET A 1 13.73 0.25 -17.02
CA MET A 1 12.35 0.32 -16.48
C MET A 1 12.34 1.28 -15.30
N ILE A 2 11.30 2.12 -15.19
CA ILE A 2 11.09 3.03 -14.05
C ILE A 2 9.75 2.64 -13.41
N ALA A 3 9.67 2.60 -12.07
CA ALA A 3 8.45 2.18 -11.39
C ALA A 3 8.09 3.05 -10.17
N ASP A 4 6.80 3.38 -10.07
CA ASP A 4 6.17 3.85 -8.83
C ASP A 4 5.84 2.65 -7.94
N MET A 5 6.44 2.60 -6.75
CA MET A 5 6.16 1.58 -5.75
C MET A 5 5.54 2.17 -4.49
N SER A 6 5.00 3.40 -4.53
CA SER A 6 4.50 4.09 -3.35
C SER A 6 3.59 3.23 -2.48
N SER A 7 2.65 2.47 -3.07
CA SER A 7 1.68 1.64 -2.34
C SER A 7 2.11 0.20 -2.08
N ASN A 8 3.30 -0.24 -2.51
CA ASN A 8 3.75 -1.62 -2.31
C ASN A 8 5.26 -1.73 -1.99
N PHE A 9 5.97 -0.62 -1.84
CA PHE A 9 7.38 -0.59 -1.46
C PHE A 9 7.56 -1.29 -0.11
N MET A 10 8.56 -2.17 -0.02
CA MET A 10 8.81 -3.03 1.15
C MET A 10 7.65 -3.97 1.54
N SER A 11 6.69 -4.27 0.65
CA SER A 11 5.62 -5.24 0.93
C SER A 11 5.99 -6.70 0.60
N LYS A 12 7.05 -6.89 -0.20
CA LYS A 12 7.58 -8.18 -0.62
C LYS A 12 9.01 -8.02 -1.18
N PRO A 13 9.79 -9.10 -1.32
CA PRO A 13 11.04 -9.07 -2.07
C PRO A 13 10.82 -8.66 -3.53
N VAL A 14 11.75 -7.87 -4.07
CA VAL A 14 11.73 -7.41 -5.47
C VAL A 14 13.13 -7.54 -6.06
N GLU A 15 13.21 -8.03 -7.29
CA GLU A 15 14.45 -8.04 -8.06
C GLU A 15 14.81 -6.63 -8.53
N ILE A 16 15.47 -5.85 -7.67
CA ILE A 16 15.80 -4.44 -7.92
C ILE A 16 16.63 -4.23 -9.21
N ASN A 17 17.40 -5.23 -9.64
CA ASN A 17 18.23 -5.16 -10.84
C ASN A 17 17.43 -5.02 -12.14
N LYS A 18 16.13 -5.39 -12.15
CA LYS A 18 15.23 -5.19 -13.29
C LYS A 18 14.84 -3.72 -13.50
N TYR A 19 15.12 -2.85 -12.53
CA TYR A 19 14.72 -1.44 -12.54
C TYR A 19 15.94 -0.53 -12.72
N SER A 20 15.77 0.56 -13.45
CA SER A 20 16.73 1.66 -13.52
C SER A 20 16.48 2.67 -12.39
N LEU A 21 15.20 2.87 -12.06
CA LEU A 21 14.74 3.72 -10.97
C LEU A 21 13.46 3.15 -10.35
N ILE A 22 13.39 3.15 -9.03
CA ILE A 22 12.18 2.92 -8.24
C ILE A 22 11.97 4.15 -7.37
N TYR A 23 10.74 4.65 -7.28
CA TYR A 23 10.39 5.68 -6.30
C TYR A 23 9.16 5.29 -5.49
N ALA A 24 9.09 5.78 -4.25
CA ALA A 24 7.96 5.53 -3.36
C ALA A 24 7.77 6.71 -2.40
N GLY A 25 6.57 7.30 -2.39
CA GLY A 25 6.15 8.19 -1.30
C GLY A 25 5.99 7.42 0.01
N ALA A 26 6.55 7.91 1.11
CA ALA A 26 6.66 7.15 2.35
C ALA A 26 5.30 6.86 3.03
N GLN A 27 4.32 7.76 2.88
CA GLN A 27 3.06 7.82 3.63
C GLN A 27 2.12 6.61 3.51
N LYS A 28 2.43 5.66 2.64
CA LYS A 28 1.58 4.49 2.41
C LYS A 28 2.06 3.29 3.22
N ASN A 29 3.31 2.87 3.02
CA ASN A 29 3.76 1.57 3.52
C ASN A 29 5.02 1.60 4.40
N ILE A 30 5.74 2.74 4.47
CA ILE A 30 7.05 2.79 5.14
C ILE A 30 7.26 3.98 6.08
N GLY A 31 6.27 4.85 6.28
CA GLY A 31 6.41 5.97 7.21
C GLY A 31 5.35 7.06 7.03
N PRO A 32 5.59 8.25 7.59
CA PRO A 32 4.68 9.39 7.48
C PRO A 32 4.87 10.15 6.15
N ALA A 33 3.94 11.05 5.84
CA ALA A 33 4.04 11.93 4.68
C ALA A 33 5.19 12.93 4.79
N GLY A 34 5.62 13.47 3.64
CA GLY A 34 6.67 14.49 3.55
C GLY A 34 8.04 13.98 3.09
N CYS A 35 8.16 12.71 2.69
CA CYS A 35 9.38 12.16 2.11
C CYS A 35 9.05 11.16 0.99
N ALA A 36 9.95 11.07 0.01
CA ALA A 36 9.96 10.01 -0.99
C ALA A 36 11.32 9.31 -0.97
N VAL A 37 11.30 7.99 -1.10
CA VAL A 37 12.51 7.17 -1.29
C VAL A 37 12.71 6.97 -2.78
N VAL A 38 13.95 7.15 -3.25
CA VAL A 38 14.34 6.89 -4.64
C VAL A 38 15.52 5.93 -4.64
N LEU A 39 15.36 4.79 -5.30
CA LEU A 39 16.44 3.87 -5.62
C LEU A 39 16.78 4.06 -7.10
N VAL A 40 17.99 4.49 -7.41
CA VAL A 40 18.41 4.78 -8.78
C VAL A 40 19.76 4.14 -9.07
N LYS A 41 19.89 3.50 -10.24
CA LYS A 41 21.19 2.96 -10.68
C LYS A 41 22.14 4.10 -11.04
N LYS A 42 23.42 3.94 -10.69
CA LYS A 42 24.43 4.98 -10.88
C LYS A 42 24.66 5.33 -12.36
N ASP A 43 24.67 4.33 -13.23
CA ASP A 43 24.81 4.50 -14.68
C ASP A 43 23.62 5.28 -15.28
N PHE A 44 22.39 4.96 -14.84
CA PHE A 44 21.20 5.68 -15.25
C PHE A 44 21.15 7.11 -14.69
N LEU A 45 21.59 7.31 -13.44
CA LEU A 45 21.69 8.64 -12.84
C LEU A 45 22.62 9.56 -13.64
N ALA A 46 23.70 9.02 -14.20
CA ALA A 46 24.67 9.77 -15.01
C ALA A 46 24.09 10.26 -16.36
N THR A 47 22.95 9.72 -16.81
CA THR A 47 22.26 10.18 -18.03
C THR A 47 21.22 11.28 -17.76
N GLY A 48 21.18 11.84 -16.54
CA GLY A 48 20.22 12.86 -16.16
C GLY A 48 20.34 14.14 -17.01
N ALA A 49 19.22 14.84 -17.19
CA ALA A 49 19.19 16.09 -17.93
C ALA A 49 20.08 17.16 -17.24
N LEU A 50 20.75 17.97 -18.08
CA LEU A 50 21.58 19.08 -17.61
C LEU A 50 20.72 20.34 -17.39
N ASN A 51 21.21 21.26 -16.56
CA ASN A 51 20.60 22.58 -16.30
C ASN A 51 19.20 22.53 -15.65
N LEU A 52 18.91 21.48 -14.88
CA LEU A 52 17.71 21.44 -14.04
C LEU A 52 17.84 22.39 -12.83
N PRO A 53 16.72 22.97 -12.34
CA PRO A 53 16.71 23.60 -11.02
C PRO A 53 17.24 22.64 -9.96
N SER A 54 18.05 23.13 -9.01
CA SER A 54 18.79 22.30 -8.05
C SER A 54 17.94 21.27 -7.31
N MET A 55 16.71 21.62 -6.93
CA MET A 55 15.83 20.71 -6.19
C MET A 55 15.26 19.56 -7.04
N LEU A 56 15.32 19.67 -8.37
CA LEU A 56 14.89 18.64 -9.33
C LEU A 56 16.08 17.80 -9.85
N ASP A 57 17.31 18.11 -9.42
CA ASP A 57 18.52 17.40 -9.86
C ASP A 57 18.86 16.23 -8.93
N TYR A 58 18.59 15.01 -9.39
CA TYR A 58 18.96 13.80 -8.65
C TYR A 58 20.47 13.62 -8.47
N GLN A 59 21.30 14.11 -9.40
CA GLN A 59 22.76 14.00 -9.28
C GLN A 59 23.25 14.86 -8.12
N LEU A 60 22.68 16.07 -7.97
CA LEU A 60 22.98 16.95 -6.85
C LEU A 60 22.55 16.35 -5.51
N HIS A 61 21.35 15.77 -5.44
CA HIS A 61 20.90 15.05 -4.23
C HIS A 61 21.84 13.90 -3.89
N ALA A 62 22.18 13.04 -4.86
CA ALA A 62 23.08 11.91 -4.64
C ALA A 62 24.49 12.33 -4.21
N LYS A 63 25.05 13.38 -4.83
CA LYS A 63 26.37 13.94 -4.50
C LYS A 63 26.46 14.45 -3.06
N ASN A 64 25.36 14.97 -2.53
CA ASN A 64 25.27 15.50 -1.17
C ASN A 64 24.67 14.49 -0.17
N GLY A 65 24.50 13.22 -0.53
CA GLY A 65 23.89 12.21 0.35
C GLY A 65 22.47 12.56 0.77
N SER A 66 21.70 13.22 -0.10
CA SER A 66 20.37 13.78 0.16
C SER A 66 20.33 14.90 1.22
N LEU A 67 21.47 15.57 1.47
CA LEU A 67 21.63 16.66 2.43
C LEU A 67 21.99 17.99 1.75
N TYR A 68 21.57 18.20 0.51
CA TYR A 68 21.80 19.47 -0.20
C TYR A 68 21.15 20.66 0.51
N ASN A 69 19.96 20.46 1.09
CA ASN A 69 19.27 21.40 1.96
C ASN A 69 18.75 20.67 3.21
N THR A 70 18.03 21.37 4.09
CA THR A 70 17.41 20.78 5.28
C THR A 70 16.45 19.64 4.89
N PRO A 71 16.73 18.39 5.26
CA PRO A 71 15.87 17.27 4.93
C PRO A 71 14.69 17.18 5.92
N PRO A 72 13.65 16.37 5.62
CA PRO A 72 12.55 16.11 6.55
C PRO A 72 13.01 15.17 7.69
N CYS A 73 13.82 15.70 8.62
CA CYS A 73 14.54 14.93 9.63
C CYS A 73 13.65 13.94 10.41
N PHE A 74 12.49 14.42 10.89
CA PHE A 74 11.55 13.57 11.65
C PHE A 74 10.99 12.44 10.80
N THR A 75 10.59 12.72 9.56
CA THR A 75 10.07 11.70 8.63
C THR A 75 11.13 10.64 8.34
N ILE A 76 12.38 11.05 8.09
CA ILE A 76 13.51 10.12 7.86
C ILE A 76 13.77 9.25 9.09
N TYR A 77 13.75 9.84 10.29
CA TYR A 77 13.90 9.09 11.54
C TYR A 77 12.82 8.00 11.69
N VAL A 78 11.55 8.34 11.48
CA VAL A 78 10.45 7.37 11.58
C VAL A 78 10.57 6.28 10.52
N ILE A 79 10.95 6.62 9.28
CA ILE A 79 11.23 5.60 8.24
C ILE A 79 12.30 4.63 8.73
N GLY A 80 13.40 5.12 9.33
CA GLY A 80 14.44 4.27 9.91
C GLY A 80 13.91 3.28 10.95
N LEU A 81 13.01 3.74 11.84
CA LEU A 81 12.35 2.86 12.83
C LEU A 81 11.45 1.80 12.16
N VAL A 82 10.70 2.17 11.13
CA VAL A 82 9.84 1.22 10.39
C VAL A 82 10.67 0.18 9.65
N LEU A 83 11.78 0.58 9.04
CA LEU A 83 12.70 -0.35 8.38
C LEU A 83 13.30 -1.34 9.37
N LYS A 84 13.72 -0.88 10.55
CA LYS A 84 14.18 -1.76 11.63
C LYS A 84 13.08 -2.73 12.09
N TRP A 85 11.84 -2.24 12.24
CA TRP A 85 10.71 -3.11 12.57
C TRP A 85 10.47 -4.19 11.51
N ILE A 86 10.64 -3.86 10.21
CA ILE A 86 10.54 -4.86 9.12
C ILE A 86 11.62 -5.94 9.26
N GLU A 87 12.85 -5.55 9.58
CA GLU A 87 13.94 -6.50 9.83
C GLU A 87 13.63 -7.39 11.04
N ASP A 88 13.21 -6.80 12.17
CA ASP A 88 12.84 -7.50 13.42
C ASP A 88 11.63 -8.44 13.22
N TYR A 89 10.72 -8.12 12.29
CA TYR A 89 9.59 -8.98 11.91
C TYR A 89 10.02 -10.24 11.10
N GLY A 90 11.29 -10.34 10.69
CA GLY A 90 11.81 -11.42 9.86
C GLY A 90 12.00 -11.04 8.39
N GLY A 91 12.05 -9.74 8.09
CA GLY A 91 12.34 -9.19 6.77
C GLY A 91 11.21 -9.33 5.75
N LEU A 92 11.52 -9.00 4.49
CA LEU A 92 10.53 -8.89 3.42
C LEU A 92 9.78 -10.20 3.10
N ALA A 93 10.43 -11.35 3.29
CA ALA A 93 9.78 -12.64 3.05
C ALA A 93 8.64 -12.90 4.07
N LYS A 94 8.86 -12.59 5.35
CA LYS A 94 7.82 -12.70 6.39
C LYS A 94 6.75 -11.63 6.25
N ILE A 95 7.12 -10.42 5.84
CA ILE A 95 6.15 -9.39 5.47
C ILE A 95 5.26 -9.85 4.31
N GLU A 96 5.83 -10.46 3.26
CA GLU A 96 5.07 -10.98 2.13
C GLU A 96 4.10 -12.10 2.56
N GLU A 97 4.56 -13.04 3.37
CA GLU A 97 3.72 -14.12 3.92
C GLU A 97 2.52 -13.56 4.69
N ASN A 98 2.76 -12.60 5.59
CA ASN A 98 1.72 -11.94 6.35
C ASN A 98 0.75 -11.14 5.46
N ASN A 99 1.27 -10.43 4.45
CA ASN A 99 0.46 -9.68 3.50
C ASN A 99 -0.43 -10.60 2.64
N LYS A 100 0.09 -11.77 2.22
CA LYS A 100 -0.71 -12.81 1.55
C LYS A 100 -1.83 -13.33 2.45
N ALA A 101 -1.53 -13.63 3.71
CA ALA A 101 -2.52 -14.11 4.67
C ALA A 101 -3.65 -13.09 4.89
N LYS A 102 -3.31 -11.80 5.10
CA LYS A 102 -4.30 -10.71 5.21
C LYS A 102 -5.20 -10.62 3.99
N ALA A 103 -4.59 -10.56 2.80
CA ALA A 103 -5.34 -10.43 1.57
C ALA A 103 -6.24 -11.65 1.33
N LYS A 104 -5.76 -12.85 1.67
CA LYS A 104 -6.53 -14.09 1.54
C LYS A 104 -7.83 -14.05 2.34
N TYR A 105 -7.82 -13.61 3.60
CA TYR A 105 -9.05 -13.53 4.40
C TYR A 105 -10.15 -12.71 3.72
N ILE A 106 -9.77 -11.57 3.15
CA ILE A 106 -10.72 -10.65 2.52
C ILE A 106 -11.14 -11.17 1.14
N TYR A 107 -10.19 -11.66 0.34
CA TYR A 107 -10.51 -12.23 -0.98
C TYR A 107 -11.36 -13.50 -0.88
N ASP A 108 -11.11 -14.38 0.09
CA ASP A 108 -11.95 -15.55 0.34
C ASP A 108 -13.39 -15.13 0.67
N ALA A 109 -13.57 -14.08 1.49
CA ALA A 109 -14.89 -13.54 1.81
C ALA A 109 -15.58 -12.92 0.58
N ILE A 110 -14.83 -12.32 -0.35
CA ILE A 110 -15.37 -11.82 -1.62
C ILE A 110 -15.77 -12.98 -2.52
N ASP A 111 -14.88 -13.95 -2.72
CA ASP A 111 -15.05 -15.03 -3.69
C ASP A 111 -16.13 -16.04 -3.26
N ALA A 112 -16.31 -16.26 -1.96
CA ALA A 112 -17.33 -17.14 -1.40
C ALA A 112 -18.71 -16.47 -1.22
N SER A 113 -18.89 -15.24 -1.73
CA SER A 113 -20.10 -14.44 -1.47
C SER A 113 -21.21 -14.60 -2.51
N ASP A 114 -21.11 -15.56 -3.43
CA ASP A 114 -22.09 -15.76 -4.53
C ASP A 114 -22.46 -14.46 -5.27
N GLY A 115 -21.48 -13.55 -5.42
CA GLY A 115 -21.63 -12.30 -6.16
C GLY A 115 -22.20 -11.12 -5.36
N PHE A 116 -22.49 -11.31 -4.06
CA PHE A 116 -22.85 -10.20 -3.17
C PHE A 116 -21.70 -9.18 -3.09
N TYR A 117 -20.49 -9.65 -2.82
CA TYR A 117 -19.26 -8.87 -2.98
C TYR A 117 -18.63 -9.19 -4.34
N ARG A 118 -18.29 -8.15 -5.10
CA ARG A 118 -17.63 -8.31 -6.41
C ARG A 118 -16.28 -7.59 -6.41
N GLY A 119 -15.19 -8.35 -6.51
CA GLY A 119 -13.86 -7.77 -6.73
C GLY A 119 -13.85 -6.96 -8.03
N THR A 120 -13.13 -5.84 -8.06
CA THR A 120 -13.09 -4.95 -9.25
C THR A 120 -11.99 -5.31 -10.25
N VAL A 121 -11.27 -6.40 -10.00
CA VAL A 121 -10.14 -6.85 -10.82
C VAL A 121 -10.17 -8.37 -10.95
N VAL A 122 -9.59 -8.88 -12.04
CA VAL A 122 -9.40 -10.32 -12.26
C VAL A 122 -8.43 -10.90 -11.22
N PRO A 123 -8.56 -12.19 -10.84
CA PRO A 123 -7.79 -12.79 -9.75
C PRO A 123 -6.26 -12.63 -9.83
N GLU A 124 -5.69 -12.72 -11.03
CA GLU A 124 -4.26 -12.63 -11.31
C GLU A 124 -3.67 -11.23 -11.10
N ASP A 125 -4.50 -10.18 -11.21
CA ASP A 125 -4.10 -8.79 -11.05
C ASP A 125 -4.44 -8.22 -9.64
N ARG A 126 -4.90 -9.09 -8.74
CA ARG A 126 -5.30 -8.69 -7.39
C ARG A 126 -4.14 -8.12 -6.59
N SER A 127 -4.37 -6.94 -6.03
CA SER A 127 -3.42 -6.29 -5.12
C SER A 127 -3.48 -6.94 -3.74
N LEU A 128 -2.31 -7.28 -3.17
CA LEU A 128 -2.23 -7.63 -1.75
C LEU A 128 -2.42 -6.41 -0.83
N MET A 129 -2.25 -5.19 -1.36
CA MET A 129 -2.20 -3.96 -0.57
C MET A 129 -3.50 -3.19 -0.59
N ASN A 130 -4.22 -3.16 -1.71
CA ASN A 130 -5.45 -2.38 -1.86
C ASN A 130 -6.52 -3.24 -2.50
N ILE A 131 -7.37 -3.82 -1.66
CA ILE A 131 -8.42 -4.75 -2.09
C ILE A 131 -9.69 -3.94 -2.34
N THR A 132 -10.09 -3.86 -3.59
CA THR A 132 -11.27 -3.09 -4.04
C THR A 132 -12.40 -4.01 -4.43
N PHE A 133 -13.60 -3.69 -3.96
CA PHE A 133 -14.81 -4.47 -4.21
C PHE A 133 -16.06 -3.60 -4.23
N ARG A 134 -17.11 -4.11 -4.87
CA ARG A 134 -18.44 -3.51 -4.98
C ARG A 134 -19.47 -4.39 -4.27
N LEU A 135 -20.57 -3.77 -3.83
CA LEU A 135 -21.76 -4.47 -3.35
C LEU A 135 -22.87 -4.39 -4.42
N PRO A 136 -24.06 -5.00 -4.24
CA PRO A 136 -25.12 -4.96 -5.26
C PRO A 136 -25.62 -3.56 -5.61
N SER A 137 -25.54 -2.60 -4.68
CA SER A 137 -25.92 -1.20 -4.91
C SER A 137 -25.09 -0.22 -4.08
N GLU A 138 -25.09 1.07 -4.46
CA GLU A 138 -24.37 2.11 -3.71
C GLU A 138 -24.97 2.37 -2.33
N GLU A 139 -26.28 2.14 -2.15
CA GLU A 139 -26.94 2.19 -0.84
C GLU A 139 -26.34 1.15 0.11
N LEU A 140 -26.13 -0.08 -0.37
CA LEU A 140 -25.48 -1.13 0.40
C LEU A 140 -24.00 -0.83 0.66
N GLU A 141 -23.28 -0.24 -0.29
CA GLU A 141 -21.89 0.22 -0.08
C GLU A 141 -21.81 1.26 1.04
N ASN A 142 -22.74 2.23 1.04
CA ASN A 142 -22.82 3.27 2.07
C ASN A 142 -23.20 2.68 3.43
N LEU A 143 -24.15 1.74 3.47
CA LEU A 143 -24.54 1.03 4.69
C LEU A 143 -23.36 0.23 5.26
N PHE A 144 -22.70 -0.57 4.42
CA PHE A 144 -21.51 -1.35 4.79
C PHE A 144 -20.42 -0.49 5.43
N VAL A 145 -20.06 0.62 4.78
CA VAL A 145 -19.04 1.55 5.30
C VAL A 145 -19.47 2.18 6.63
N SER A 146 -20.75 2.53 6.76
CA SER A 146 -21.31 3.12 7.98
C SER A 146 -21.28 2.13 9.15
N GLU A 147 -21.71 0.89 8.94
CA GLU A 147 -21.71 -0.15 9.96
C GLU A 147 -20.32 -0.63 10.33
N ALA A 148 -19.43 -0.78 9.34
CA ALA A 148 -18.03 -1.11 9.60
C ALA A 148 -17.39 -0.04 10.50
N LYS A 149 -17.67 1.25 10.23
CA LYS A 149 -17.18 2.37 11.06
C LYS A 149 -17.71 2.30 12.49
N LYS A 150 -18.98 1.93 12.71
CA LYS A 150 -19.54 1.72 14.07
C LYS A 150 -18.81 0.59 14.82
N ASN A 151 -18.30 -0.39 14.10
CA ASN A 151 -17.49 -1.50 14.61
C ASN A 151 -15.98 -1.19 14.64
N GLY A 152 -15.57 0.07 14.52
CA GLY A 152 -14.17 0.49 14.60
C GLY A 152 -13.34 0.24 13.33
N MET A 153 -13.93 -0.28 12.26
CA MET A 153 -13.26 -0.50 10.98
C MET A 153 -13.34 0.77 10.12
N ILE A 154 -12.25 1.54 10.10
CA ILE A 154 -12.16 2.84 9.43
C ILE A 154 -11.46 2.73 8.06
N GLY A 155 -11.74 3.70 7.18
CA GLY A 155 -11.03 3.84 5.91
C GLY A 155 -11.51 2.92 4.77
N LEU A 156 -12.66 2.25 4.93
CA LEU A 156 -13.20 1.31 3.93
C LEU A 156 -13.92 1.96 2.75
N LYS A 157 -14.19 3.27 2.80
CA LYS A 157 -14.81 3.98 1.67
C LYS A 157 -13.86 3.96 0.48
N GLY A 158 -14.35 3.53 -0.68
CA GLY A 158 -13.61 3.55 -1.93
C GLY A 158 -13.18 4.96 -2.35
N HIS A 159 -12.27 5.03 -3.32
CA HIS A 159 -11.85 6.32 -3.85
C HIS A 159 -13.02 7.02 -4.54
N ARG A 160 -13.15 8.34 -4.36
CA ARG A 160 -14.29 9.12 -4.87
C ARG A 160 -14.54 8.96 -6.37
N ASP A 161 -13.48 8.78 -7.16
CA ASP A 161 -13.57 8.70 -8.62
C ASP A 161 -14.03 7.30 -9.11
N VAL A 162 -13.99 6.29 -8.23
CA VAL A 162 -14.34 4.89 -8.57
C VAL A 162 -15.58 4.39 -7.82
N GLY A 163 -15.85 4.95 -6.63
CA GLY A 163 -16.90 4.46 -5.73
C GLY A 163 -16.50 3.15 -5.04
N GLY A 164 -17.49 2.39 -4.55
CA GLY A 164 -17.24 1.09 -3.94
C GLY A 164 -16.61 1.13 -2.55
N CYS A 165 -16.05 -0.02 -2.19
CA CYS A 165 -15.30 -0.23 -0.96
C CYS A 165 -13.84 -0.54 -1.27
N ARG A 166 -12.94 -0.18 -0.34
CA ARG A 166 -11.51 -0.50 -0.42
C ARG A 166 -10.94 -0.83 0.95
N ALA A 167 -10.36 -2.02 1.08
CA ALA A 167 -9.55 -2.39 2.24
C ALA A 167 -8.06 -2.23 1.90
N SER A 168 -7.38 -1.28 2.56
CA SER A 168 -5.93 -1.09 2.42
C SER A 168 -5.17 -1.89 3.47
N CYS A 169 -4.47 -2.95 3.05
CA CYS A 169 -3.81 -3.94 3.89
C CYS A 169 -2.28 -3.79 3.95
N TYR A 170 -1.79 -2.57 4.09
CA TYR A 170 -0.37 -2.24 4.24
C TYR A 170 0.33 -3.02 5.35
N ASN A 171 1.67 -3.03 5.34
CA ASN A 171 2.49 -3.85 6.24
C ASN A 171 2.07 -3.74 7.72
N ALA A 172 1.82 -2.51 8.18
CA ALA A 172 1.46 -2.21 9.56
C ALA A 172 0.03 -2.62 9.95
N LEU A 173 -0.84 -2.98 8.99
CA LEU A 173 -2.16 -3.51 9.32
C LEU A 173 -1.98 -4.89 9.97
N PRO A 174 -2.47 -5.11 11.21
CA PRO A 174 -2.39 -6.40 11.87
C PRO A 174 -3.19 -7.49 11.14
N LEU A 175 -2.73 -8.74 11.22
CA LEU A 175 -3.41 -9.88 10.59
C LEU A 175 -4.85 -10.05 11.09
N ASN A 176 -5.06 -9.90 12.40
CA ASN A 176 -6.39 -10.02 13.01
C ASN A 176 -7.37 -8.96 12.51
N ALA A 177 -6.91 -7.77 12.11
CA ALA A 177 -7.79 -6.74 11.55
C ALA A 177 -8.38 -7.19 10.19
N ALA A 178 -7.59 -7.86 9.35
CA ALA A 178 -8.08 -8.42 8.09
C ALA A 178 -9.07 -9.57 8.32
N TYR A 179 -8.81 -10.43 9.32
CA TYR A 179 -9.73 -11.48 9.74
C TYR A 179 -11.06 -10.90 10.26
N THR A 180 -11.01 -9.90 11.16
CA THR A 180 -12.21 -9.24 11.69
C THR A 180 -13.04 -8.60 10.58
N LEU A 181 -12.41 -7.98 9.58
CA LEU A 181 -13.12 -7.46 8.42
C LEU A 181 -13.80 -8.57 7.61
N ALA A 182 -13.12 -9.69 7.37
CA ALA A 182 -13.71 -10.82 6.65
C ALA A 182 -14.92 -11.42 7.38
N GLU A 183 -14.85 -11.57 8.71
CA GLU A 183 -15.99 -12.02 9.52
C GLU A 183 -17.14 -11.01 9.50
N PHE A 184 -16.84 -9.71 9.58
CA PHE A 184 -17.84 -8.66 9.41
C PHE A 184 -18.51 -8.74 8.04
N MET A 185 -17.75 -8.96 6.95
CA MET A 185 -18.28 -9.10 5.60
C MET A 185 -19.28 -10.27 5.51
N LYS A 186 -18.94 -11.44 6.06
CA LYS A 186 -19.85 -12.60 6.08
C LYS A 186 -21.14 -12.30 6.84
N ASN A 187 -21.03 -11.68 8.02
CA ASN A 187 -22.20 -11.32 8.83
C ASN A 187 -23.07 -10.26 8.15
N PHE A 188 -22.46 -9.25 7.53
CA PHE A 188 -23.16 -8.21 6.79
C PHE A 188 -23.93 -8.81 5.60
N GLN A 189 -23.31 -9.73 4.86
CA GLN A 189 -23.98 -10.46 3.78
C GLN A 189 -25.18 -11.25 4.29
N GLN A 190 -25.06 -12.00 5.40
CA GLN A 190 -26.19 -12.77 5.96
C GLN A 190 -27.39 -11.91 6.34
N GLN A 191 -27.17 -10.64 6.70
CA GLN A 191 -28.22 -9.72 7.12
C GLN A 191 -28.85 -8.92 5.96
N ASN A 192 -28.15 -8.83 4.82
CA ASN A 192 -28.52 -7.92 3.72
C ASN A 192 -28.55 -8.58 2.33
N GLY A 193 -28.29 -9.89 2.26
CA GLY A 193 -28.22 -10.70 1.04
C GLY A 193 -29.46 -11.52 0.75
#